data_AF-A0A2U2CBK3-F1
#
_entry.id   AF-A0A2U2CBK3-F1
#
_cell.length_a   1.000
_cell.length_b   1.000
_cell.length_c   1.000
_cell.angle_alpha   90.00
_cell.angle_beta   90.00
_cell.angle_gamma   90.00
#
_symmetry.space_group_name_H-M   'P 1'
#
loop_
_entity.id
_entity.type
_entity.pdbx_description
1 polymer ?
#
loop_
_entity_poly.entity_id
_entity_poly.type
_entity_poly.pdbx_seq_one_letter_code
_entity_poly.pdbx_strand_id
1 'polypeptide(L)'
;MRTLEKMPGHARLYRRGAVYYHRAAVPQDIVETYGKREETFSLQTRDYTEALRKVDLPPLKWSAVMFRKTEDRNGYEAAQA
;
A
#
# COMPACT_ATOMS: atom_id res chain seq x y z
N MET A 1 20.76 7.87 4.29
CA MET A 1 19.51 7.26 3.75
C MET A 1 18.41 8.32 3.80
N ARG A 2 17.64 8.54 2.72
CA ARG A 2 16.50 9.49 2.77
C ARG A 2 15.34 8.84 3.51
N THR A 3 14.78 9.53 4.50
CA THR A 3 13.65 9.08 5.31
C THR A 3 12.32 9.25 4.56
N LEU A 4 11.28 8.58 5.06
CA LEU A 4 9.93 8.68 4.52
C LEU A 4 9.20 9.83 5.23
N GLU A 5 8.94 10.91 4.51
CA GLU A 5 8.33 12.14 5.02
C GLU A 5 6.82 12.13 4.78
N LYS A 6 6.03 12.40 5.83
CA LYS A 6 4.57 12.50 5.70
C LYS A 6 4.21 13.82 5.01
N MET A 7 3.32 13.77 4.01
CA MET A 7 2.85 14.99 3.36
C MET A 7 1.78 15.69 4.20
N PRO A 8 1.87 17.03 4.38
CA PRO A 8 0.88 17.78 5.14
C PRO A 8 -0.49 17.70 4.44
N GLY A 9 -1.57 17.62 5.22
CA GLY A 9 -2.93 17.51 4.70
C GLY A 9 -3.33 16.12 4.19
N HIS A 10 -2.40 15.15 4.16
CA HIS A 10 -2.67 13.81 3.63
C HIS A 10 -2.32 12.71 4.63
N ALA A 11 -3.33 11.93 5.05
CA ALA A 11 -3.12 10.87 6.02
C ALA A 11 -2.26 9.71 5.49
N ARG A 12 -2.36 9.42 4.19
CA ARG A 12 -1.78 8.24 3.55
C ARG A 12 -0.67 8.54 2.54
N LEU A 13 -0.38 9.82 2.25
CA LEU A 13 0.63 10.22 1.28
C LEU A 13 1.95 10.55 1.97
N TYR A 14 3.01 9.92 1.47
CA TYR A 14 4.37 10.07 1.95
C TYR A 14 5.31 10.35 0.79
N ARG A 15 6.49 10.89 1.09
CA ARG A 15 7.52 11.22 0.10
C ARG A 15 8.86 10.70 0.60
N ARG A 16 9.66 10.12 -0.31
CA ARG A 16 11.06 9.78 -0.04
C ARG A 16 11.91 10.33 -1.17
N GLY A 17 12.57 11.46 -0.91
CA GLY A 17 13.35 12.17 -1.93
C GLY A 17 12.46 12.79 -3.00
N ALA A 18 12.42 12.22 -4.22
CA ALA A 18 11.60 12.73 -5.31
C ALA A 18 10.36 11.86 -5.58
N VAL A 19 10.23 10.70 -4.95
CA VAL A 19 9.18 9.72 -5.25
C VAL A 19 8.12 9.74 -4.15
N TYR A 20 6.86 9.67 -4.54
CA TYR A 20 5.72 9.56 -3.64
C TYR A 20 5.38 8.10 -3.29
N TYR A 21 4.89 7.90 -2.07
CA TYR A 21 4.56 6.63 -1.47
C TYR A 21 3.18 6.72 -0.84
N HIS A 22 2.48 5.58 -0.84
CA HIS A 22 1.24 5.39 -0.12
C HIS A 22 1.51 4.50 1.10
N ARG A 23 1.08 4.92 2.30
CA ARG A 23 1.10 4.10 3.51
C ARG A 23 -0.33 3.82 3.93
N ALA A 24 -0.66 2.54 4.05
CA ALA A 24 -1.96 2.07 4.48
C ALA A 24 -1.84 1.08 5.62
N ALA A 25 -2.82 1.13 6.52
CA ALA A 25 -3.02 0.10 7.52
C ALA A 25 -3.54 -1.17 6.84
N VAL A 26 -3.01 -2.30 7.29
CA VAL A 26 -3.51 -3.62 6.89
C VAL A 26 -4.81 -3.88 7.67
N PRO A 27 -5.89 -4.34 7.01
CA PRO A 27 -7.14 -4.69 7.67
C PRO A 27 -6.95 -5.74 8.77
N GLN A 28 -7.60 -5.56 9.92
CA GLN A 28 -7.38 -6.36 11.13
C GLN A 28 -7.65 -7.86 10.91
N ASP A 29 -8.60 -8.17 10.05
CA ASP A 29 -8.98 -9.52 9.60
C ASP A 29 -7.82 -10.29 8.94
N ILE A 30 -6.86 -9.60 8.33
CA ILE A 30 -5.70 -10.24 7.68
C ILE A 30 -4.35 -9.84 8.32
N VAL A 31 -4.32 -9.03 9.38
CA VAL A 31 -3.05 -8.62 10.01
C VAL A 31 -2.24 -9.84 10.46
N GLU A 32 -2.90 -10.86 11.00
CA GLU A 32 -2.26 -12.07 11.50
C GLU A 32 -1.62 -12.89 10.37
N THR A 33 -2.33 -13.07 9.26
CA THR A 33 -1.83 -13.83 8.09
C THR A 33 -0.84 -13.03 7.23
N TYR A 34 -1.02 -11.71 7.15
CA TYR A 34 -0.15 -10.81 6.39
C TYR A 34 1.18 -10.54 7.12
N GLY A 35 1.18 -10.60 8.45
CA GLY A 35 2.39 -10.45 9.29
C GLY A 35 2.91 -9.02 9.40
N LYS A 36 2.16 -8.02 8.92
CA LYS A 36 2.46 -6.59 9.07
C LYS A 36 1.20 -5.80 9.36
N ARG A 37 1.34 -4.73 10.15
CA ARG A 37 0.23 -3.82 10.49
C ARG A 37 0.05 -2.70 9.48
N GLU A 38 1.10 -2.35 8.75
CA GLU A 38 1.10 -1.29 7.75
C GLU A 38 1.95 -1.72 6.56
N GLU A 39 1.47 -1.41 5.35
CA GLU A 39 2.24 -1.57 4.13
C GLU A 39 2.53 -0.19 3.54
N THR A 40 3.74 -0.03 3.02
CA THR A 40 4.13 1.15 2.25
C THR A 40 4.43 0.75 0.80
N PHE A 41 3.77 1.40 -0.15
CA PHE A 41 3.93 1.16 -1.59
C PHE A 41 4.44 2.41 -2.30
N SER A 42 5.31 2.24 -3.29
CA SER A 42 5.78 3.34 -4.13
C SER A 42 4.74 3.67 -5.19
N LEU A 43 4.29 4.92 -5.27
CA LEU A 43 3.37 5.37 -6.32
C LEU A 43 4.07 5.55 -7.69
N GLN A 44 5.40 5.33 -7.72
CA GLN A 44 6.27 5.43 -8.90
C GLN A 44 6.11 6.76 -9.66
N THR A 45 5.71 7.83 -8.96
CA THR A 45 5.57 9.16 -9.52
C THR A 45 6.31 10.17 -8.68
N ARG A 46 6.78 11.22 -9.36
CA ARG A 46 7.38 12.42 -8.78
C ARG A 46 6.43 13.61 -8.84
N ASP A 47 5.30 13.46 -9.54
CA ASP A 47 4.29 14.49 -9.67
C ASP A 47 3.32 14.41 -8.48
N TYR A 48 3.13 15.54 -7.81
CA TYR A 48 2.28 15.60 -6.63
C TYR A 48 0.80 15.39 -6.98
N THR A 49 0.34 15.97 -8.09
CA THR A 49 -1.06 15.89 -8.52
C THR A 49 -1.43 14.47 -8.94
N GLU A 50 -0.53 13.81 -9.67
CA GLU A 50 -0.66 12.39 -10.03
C GLU A 50 -0.63 11.50 -8.79
N ALA A 51 0.24 11.80 -7.81
CA ALA A 51 0.28 11.07 -6.56
C ALA A 51 -1.05 11.20 -5.79
N LEU A 52 -1.63 12.40 -5.73
CA LEU A 52 -2.94 12.62 -5.12
C LEU A 52 -4.03 11.81 -5.81
N ARG A 53 -4.10 11.84 -7.14
CA ARG A 53 -5.07 11.03 -7.89
C ARG A 53 -4.90 9.53 -7.59
N LYS A 54 -3.67 9.04 -7.49
CA LYS A 54 -3.38 7.63 -7.17
C LYS A 54 -3.76 7.25 -5.74
N VAL A 55 -3.75 8.19 -4.78
CA VAL A 55 -4.17 7.97 -3.39
C VAL A 55 -5.68 8.12 -3.21
N ASP A 56 -6.30 9.01 -3.99
CA ASP A 56 -7.71 9.36 -3.91
C ASP A 56 -8.61 8.42 -4.72
N LEU A 57 -8.05 7.76 -5.76
CA LEU A 57 -8.72 6.65 -6.44
C LEU A 57 -9.17 5.61 -5.39
N PRO A 58 -10.44 5.18 -5.43
CA PRO A 58 -11.04 4.38 -4.37
C PRO A 58 -10.23 3.11 -4.09
N PRO A 59 -10.33 2.58 -2.87
CA PRO A 59 -9.50 1.48 -2.38
C PRO A 59 -9.64 0.18 -3.17
N LEU A 60 -10.39 0.11 -4.27
CA LEU A 60 -10.48 -1.04 -5.18
C LEU A 60 -9.12 -1.47 -5.75
N LYS A 61 -8.20 -0.54 -6.02
CA LYS A 61 -6.83 -0.90 -6.42
C LYS A 61 -6.04 -1.46 -5.23
N TRP A 62 -6.25 -0.92 -4.04
CA TRP A 62 -5.62 -1.40 -2.80
C TRP A 62 -6.14 -2.77 -2.42
N SER A 63 -7.46 -2.96 -2.42
CA SER A 63 -8.11 -4.23 -2.18
C SER A 63 -7.65 -5.22 -3.23
N ALA A 64 -7.64 -4.90 -4.54
CA ALA A 64 -7.14 -5.81 -5.57
C ALA A 64 -5.64 -6.17 -5.40
N VAL A 65 -4.78 -5.20 -5.04
CA VAL A 65 -3.35 -5.46 -4.78
C VAL A 65 -3.16 -6.32 -3.51
N MET A 66 -3.94 -6.07 -2.46
CA MET A 66 -3.92 -6.86 -1.24
C MET A 66 -4.53 -8.25 -1.46
N PHE A 67 -5.64 -8.37 -2.18
CA PHE A 67 -6.31 -9.61 -2.57
C PHE A 67 -5.38 -10.49 -3.40
N ARG A 68 -4.73 -9.93 -4.43
CA ARG A 68 -3.75 -10.66 -5.23
C ARG A 68 -2.59 -11.18 -4.38
N LYS A 69 -2.06 -10.33 -3.47
CA LYS A 69 -0.94 -10.71 -2.59
C LYS A 69 -1.34 -11.70 -1.48
N THR A 70 -2.62 -11.75 -1.08
CA THR A 70 -3.15 -12.77 -0.16
C THR A 70 -3.36 -14.11 -0.86
N GLU A 71 -3.73 -14.13 -2.14
CA GLU A 71 -3.77 -15.36 -2.95
C GLU A 71 -2.37 -15.96 -3.14
N ASP A 72 -1.35 -15.13 -3.35
CA ASP A 72 0.03 -15.62 -3.48
C ASP A 72 0.57 -16.29 -2.19
N ARG A 73 0.01 -15.98 -1.01
CA ARG A 73 0.42 -16.60 0.27
C ARG A 73 -0.48 -17.73 0.74
N ASN A 74 -1.80 -17.64 0.55
CA ASN A 74 -2.76 -18.65 1.05
C ASN A 74 -3.31 -19.57 -0.05
N GLY A 75 -3.23 -19.14 -1.33
CA GLY A 75 -3.69 -19.90 -2.49
C GLY A 75 -2.72 -20.99 -2.96
N TYR A 76 -1.48 -21.03 -2.46
CA TYR A 76 -0.54 -22.12 -2.76
C TYR A 76 -0.67 -23.32 -1.80
N GLU A 77 -1.08 -23.11 -0.55
CA GLU A 77 -1.30 -24.19 0.43
C GLU A 77 -2.71 -24.78 0.33
N ALA A 78 -3.74 -23.96 0.05
CA ALA A 78 -5.12 -24.44 -0.10
C ALA A 78 -5.41 -25.13 -1.44
N ALA A 79 -4.51 -25.03 -2.43
CA ALA A 79 -4.62 -25.71 -3.72
C ALA A 79 -3.85 -27.06 -3.78
N GLN A 80 -3.22 -27.49 -2.68
CA GLN A 80 -2.50 -28.78 -2.57
C GLN A 80 -3.12 -29.76 -1.53
N ALA A 81 -4.31 -29.48 -1.03
CA ALA A 81 -5.07 -30.40 -0.16
C ALA A 81 -6.18 -31.13 -0.92
#